data_AF-A0A945D146-F1
#
_entry.id   AF-A0A945D146-F1
#
_cell.length_a   1.000
_cell.length_b   1.000
_cell.length_c   1.000
_cell.angle_alpha   90.00
_cell.angle_beta   90.00
_cell.angle_gamma   90.00
#
_symmetry.space_group_name_H-M   'P 1'
#
loop_
_entity.id
_entity.type
_entity.pdbx_description
1 polymer ?
#
loop_
_entity_poly.entity_id
_entity_poly.type
_entity_poly.pdbx_seq_one_letter_code
_entity_poly.pdbx_strand_id
1 'polypeptide(L)'
;MAYWLQECPSCGYSAGSIYEIHPEAKAVMESDAFQSLRTAPLGGTLTGRFLKASLLDEASNDLGSAADHALCAAWAADDVGDNDGARQYRDRSADLFLKSLNDADETSEETIITKTRLVDILRRANRWEEAKEIASELLRQDLDPTIRSVITFEQAAIDNQDDLAHTVAQAVGDK
;
A
#
# COMPACT_ATOMS: atom_id res chain seq x y z
N MET A 1 -10.32 -13.67 0.22
CA MET A 1 -8.93 -13.19 0.04
C MET A 1 -7.81 -14.21 0.38
N ALA A 2 -8.06 -15.52 0.51
CA ALA A 2 -7.01 -16.47 0.96
C ALA A 2 -6.06 -17.00 -0.15
N TYR A 3 -6.18 -16.52 -1.40
CA TYR A 3 -5.46 -17.06 -2.56
C TYR A 3 -4.38 -16.13 -3.14
N TRP A 4 -4.00 -15.05 -2.45
CA TRP A 4 -3.00 -14.09 -2.95
C TRP A 4 -1.57 -14.39 -2.51
N LEU A 5 -1.36 -15.02 -1.36
CA LEU A 5 -0.03 -15.35 -0.85
C LEU A 5 0.01 -16.78 -0.31
N GLN A 6 1.09 -17.48 -0.63
CA GLN A 6 1.48 -18.76 -0.07
C GLN A 6 2.56 -18.52 1.00
N GLU A 7 2.53 -19.31 2.08
CA GLU A 7 3.51 -19.22 3.16
C GLU A 7 4.16 -20.59 3.40
N CYS A 8 5.49 -20.63 3.42
CA CYS A 8 6.22 -21.84 3.77
C CYS A 8 6.11 -22.12 5.28
N PRO A 9 5.59 -23.28 5.70
CA PRO A 9 5.38 -23.59 7.11
C PRO A 9 6.70 -23.80 7.89
N SER A 10 7.81 -24.05 7.20
CA SER A 10 9.11 -24.30 7.83
C SER A 10 9.85 -23.00 8.16
N CYS A 11 9.86 -22.05 7.21
CA CYS A 11 10.70 -20.86 7.33
C CYS A 11 9.93 -19.53 7.34
N GLY A 12 8.64 -19.55 7.00
CA GLY A 12 7.78 -18.36 6.97
C GLY A 12 7.90 -17.52 5.70
N TYR A 13 8.68 -17.95 4.69
CA TYR A 13 8.76 -17.31 3.37
C TYR A 13 7.34 -17.14 2.79
N SER A 14 7.00 -15.90 2.40
CA SER A 14 5.66 -15.53 1.96
C SER A 14 5.75 -14.83 0.60
N ALA A 15 5.11 -15.39 -0.42
CA ALA A 15 5.12 -14.87 -1.79
C ALA A 15 3.86 -15.33 -2.54
N GLY A 16 3.59 -14.77 -3.73
CA GLY A 16 2.48 -15.24 -4.58
C GLY A 16 2.62 -16.72 -4.94
N SER A 17 3.87 -17.17 -5.16
CA SER A 17 4.26 -18.57 -5.32
C SER A 17 5.51 -18.85 -4.48
N ILE A 18 5.45 -19.80 -3.54
CA ILE A 18 6.65 -20.17 -2.74
C ILE A 18 7.68 -20.98 -3.55
N TYR A 19 7.40 -21.30 -4.81
CA TYR A 19 8.34 -21.94 -5.74
C TYR A 19 9.25 -20.92 -6.43
N GLU A 20 8.90 -19.63 -6.42
CA GLU A 20 9.66 -18.55 -7.04
C GLU A 20 10.49 -17.84 -5.98
N ILE A 21 11.61 -18.45 -5.59
CA ILE A 21 12.45 -17.91 -4.51
C ILE A 21 13.38 -16.83 -5.08
N HIS A 22 13.22 -15.60 -4.60
CA HIS A 22 14.13 -14.51 -4.91
C HIS A 22 15.54 -14.78 -4.34
N PRO A 23 16.62 -14.44 -5.08
CA PRO A 23 18.00 -14.60 -4.60
C PRO A 23 18.26 -13.91 -3.25
N GLU A 24 17.60 -12.77 -3.01
CA GLU A 24 17.74 -11.95 -1.82
C GLU A 24 16.94 -12.50 -0.62
N ALA A 25 16.01 -13.43 -0.85
CA ALA A 25 15.05 -13.89 0.15
C ALA A 25 15.72 -14.41 1.43
N LYS A 26 16.85 -15.12 1.30
CA LYS A 26 17.57 -15.64 2.46
C LYS A 26 18.06 -14.52 3.38
N ALA A 27 18.69 -13.49 2.82
CA ALA A 27 19.22 -12.36 3.59
C ALA A 27 18.09 -11.58 4.27
N VAL A 28 16.98 -11.35 3.56
CA VAL A 28 15.78 -10.71 4.14
C VAL A 28 15.22 -11.55 5.28
N MET A 29 15.10 -12.86 5.09
CA MET A 29 14.57 -13.74 6.11
C MET A 29 15.44 -13.79 7.37
N GLU A 30 16.74 -13.55 7.26
CA GLU A 30 17.67 -13.48 8.39
C GLU A 30 17.62 -12.12 9.12
N SER A 31 16.98 -11.10 8.55
CA SER A 31 16.85 -9.77 9.16
C SER A 31 15.94 -9.75 10.39
N ASP A 32 16.23 -8.85 11.32
CA ASP A 32 15.42 -8.64 12.52
C ASP A 32 13.97 -8.25 12.17
N ALA A 33 13.79 -7.42 11.13
CA ALA A 33 12.48 -7.01 10.64
C ALA A 33 11.64 -8.23 10.25
N PHE A 34 12.17 -9.14 9.44
CA PHE A 34 11.45 -10.34 9.03
C PHE A 34 11.22 -11.31 10.20
N GLN A 35 12.21 -11.47 11.07
CA GLN A 35 12.10 -12.36 12.23
C GLN A 35 11.02 -11.90 13.20
N SER A 36 10.89 -10.59 13.42
CA SER A 36 9.84 -10.03 14.27
C SER A 36 8.44 -10.36 13.76
N LEU A 37 8.21 -10.31 12.44
CA LEU A 37 6.94 -10.66 11.78
C LEU A 37 6.62 -12.16 11.82
N ARG A 38 7.65 -13.01 11.97
CA ARG A 38 7.46 -14.46 12.08
C ARG A 38 6.95 -14.88 13.45
N THR A 39 7.18 -14.05 14.47
CA THR A 39 6.81 -14.32 15.86
C THR A 39 5.56 -13.55 16.26
N ALA A 40 4.99 -13.87 17.43
CA ALA A 40 3.85 -13.12 17.97
C ALA A 40 4.21 -11.62 18.13
N PRO A 41 3.26 -10.70 17.87
CA PRO A 41 1.84 -10.94 17.66
C PRO A 41 1.42 -11.23 16.20
N LEU A 42 2.28 -10.97 15.21
CA LEU A 42 1.91 -11.05 13.78
C LEU A 42 2.20 -12.41 13.14
N GLY A 43 2.91 -13.30 13.82
CA GLY A 43 3.24 -14.63 13.35
C GLY A 43 2.02 -15.43 12.92
N GLY A 44 2.00 -15.87 11.66
CA GLY A 44 0.92 -16.67 11.06
C GLY A 44 -0.35 -15.88 10.73
N THR A 45 -0.40 -14.58 11.01
CA THR A 45 -1.53 -13.71 10.64
C THR A 45 -1.45 -13.33 9.15
N LEU A 46 -2.59 -12.92 8.58
CA LEU A 46 -2.62 -12.42 7.20
C LEU A 46 -1.81 -11.13 7.03
N THR A 47 -1.89 -10.21 7.99
CA THR A 47 -1.07 -9.00 8.09
C THR A 47 0.42 -9.33 8.07
N GLY A 48 0.87 -10.27 8.91
CA GLY A 48 2.26 -10.70 8.96
C GLY A 48 2.75 -11.33 7.64
N ARG A 49 1.90 -12.08 6.93
CA ARG A 49 2.23 -12.63 5.60
C ARG A 49 2.46 -11.54 4.57
N PHE A 50 1.56 -10.57 4.49
CA PHE A 50 1.69 -9.44 3.56
C PHE A 50 2.91 -8.57 3.88
N LEU A 51 3.21 -8.29 5.15
CA LEU A 51 4.40 -7.51 5.51
C LEU A 51 5.71 -8.25 5.16
N LYS A 52 5.74 -9.58 5.32
CA LYS A 52 6.89 -10.38 4.88
C LYS A 52 7.06 -10.38 3.37
N ALA A 53 5.97 -10.50 2.62
CA ALA A 53 6.01 -10.38 1.16
C ALA A 53 6.51 -8.99 0.73
N SER A 54 6.01 -7.93 1.37
CA SER A 54 6.48 -6.55 1.15
C SER A 54 7.99 -6.38 1.37
N LEU A 55 8.56 -6.99 2.43
CA LEU A 55 10.01 -6.94 2.67
C LEU A 55 10.81 -7.71 1.60
N LEU A 56 10.28 -8.81 1.09
CA LEU A 56 10.92 -9.62 0.06
C LEU A 56 10.94 -8.88 -1.27
N ASP A 57 9.81 -8.30 -1.69
CA ASP A 57 9.71 -7.53 -2.93
C ASP A 57 10.57 -6.26 -2.89
N GLU A 58 10.60 -5.56 -1.74
CA GLU A 58 11.45 -4.38 -1.54
C GLU A 58 12.94 -4.74 -1.73
N ALA A 59 13.37 -5.89 -1.20
CA ALA A 59 14.75 -6.34 -1.33
C ALA A 59 15.12 -6.77 -2.76
N SER A 60 14.15 -7.26 -3.53
CA SER A 60 14.32 -7.55 -4.96
C SER A 60 14.09 -6.33 -5.86
N ASN A 61 13.97 -5.13 -5.26
CA ASN A 61 13.75 -3.84 -5.93
C ASN A 61 12.44 -3.76 -6.74
N ASP A 62 11.45 -4.60 -6.41
CA ASP A 62 10.08 -4.49 -6.91
C ASP A 62 9.25 -3.65 -5.94
N LEU A 63 9.45 -2.34 -6.01
CA LEU A 63 8.85 -1.38 -5.08
C LEU A 63 7.32 -1.30 -5.21
N GLY A 64 6.78 -1.54 -6.41
CA GLY A 64 5.33 -1.54 -6.65
C GLY A 64 4.65 -2.69 -5.93
N SER A 65 5.13 -3.93 -6.15
CA SER A 65 4.64 -5.11 -5.44
C SER A 65 4.82 -4.98 -3.92
N ALA A 66 5.97 -4.43 -3.49
CA ALA A 66 6.23 -4.17 -2.08
C ALA A 66 5.18 -3.23 -1.45
N ALA A 67 4.82 -2.16 -2.17
CA ALA A 67 3.83 -1.17 -1.73
C ALA A 67 2.42 -1.77 -1.70
N ASP A 68 2.06 -2.57 -2.71
CA ASP A 68 0.78 -3.28 -2.79
C ASP A 68 0.60 -4.29 -1.65
N HIS A 69 1.65 -5.05 -1.33
CA HIS A 69 1.62 -5.95 -0.19
C HIS A 69 1.52 -5.20 1.15
N ALA A 70 2.22 -4.07 1.32
CA ALA A 70 2.05 -3.24 2.52
C ALA A 70 0.61 -2.69 2.65
N LEU A 71 -0.02 -2.30 1.53
CA LEU A 71 -1.42 -1.87 1.52
C LEU A 71 -2.38 -3.03 1.88
N CYS A 72 -2.13 -4.22 1.36
CA CYS A 72 -2.89 -5.41 1.72
C CYS A 72 -2.75 -5.77 3.21
N ALA A 73 -1.58 -5.55 3.80
CA ALA A 73 -1.40 -5.68 5.25
C ALA A 73 -2.25 -4.67 6.02
N ALA A 74 -2.38 -3.43 5.53
CA ALA A 74 -3.27 -2.43 6.12
C ALA A 74 -4.74 -2.85 6.07
N TRP A 75 -5.20 -3.41 4.95
CA TRP A 75 -6.58 -3.94 4.86
C TRP A 75 -6.80 -5.14 5.77
N ALA A 76 -5.82 -6.05 5.87
CA ALA A 76 -5.90 -7.17 6.81
C ALA A 76 -5.93 -6.72 8.28
N ALA A 77 -5.28 -5.59 8.60
CA ALA A 77 -5.34 -4.96 9.91
C ALA A 77 -6.71 -4.28 10.18
N ASP A 78 -7.28 -3.57 9.18
CA ASP A 78 -8.64 -3.02 9.26
C ASP A 78 -9.66 -4.15 9.56
N ASP A 79 -9.55 -5.29 8.87
CA ASP A 79 -10.47 -6.44 9.01
C ASP A 79 -10.52 -7.02 10.44
N VAL A 80 -9.42 -6.89 11.20
CA VAL A 80 -9.33 -7.34 12.59
C VAL A 80 -9.46 -6.20 13.61
N GLY A 81 -9.72 -4.98 13.16
CA GLY A 81 -9.88 -3.79 14.00
C GLY A 81 -8.59 -3.20 14.57
N ASP A 82 -7.42 -3.55 14.01
CA ASP A 82 -6.12 -2.97 14.39
C ASP A 82 -5.88 -1.66 13.62
N ASN A 83 -6.51 -0.57 14.09
CA ASN A 83 -6.46 0.74 13.43
C ASN A 83 -5.04 1.34 13.42
N ASP A 84 -4.26 1.15 14.49
CA ASP A 84 -2.89 1.67 14.56
C ASP A 84 -1.95 0.94 13.60
N GLY A 85 -2.06 -0.39 13.54
CA GLY A 85 -1.37 -1.21 12.55
C GLY A 85 -1.76 -0.80 11.13
N ALA A 86 -3.06 -0.68 10.85
CA ALA A 86 -3.54 -0.27 9.53
C ALA A 86 -2.97 1.08 9.09
N ARG A 87 -2.94 2.08 9.97
CA ARG A 87 -2.31 3.38 9.70
C ARG A 87 -0.81 3.22 9.40
N GLN A 88 -0.08 2.47 10.24
CA GLN A 88 1.36 2.23 10.05
C GLN A 88 1.67 1.51 8.73
N TYR A 89 0.83 0.56 8.31
CA TYR A 89 1.08 -0.19 7.07
C TYR A 89 0.72 0.62 5.83
N ARG A 90 -0.25 1.54 5.91
CA ARG A 90 -0.47 2.56 4.87
C ARG A 90 0.70 3.52 4.76
N ASP A 91 1.24 3.97 5.89
CA ASP A 91 2.44 4.82 5.91
C ASP A 91 3.61 4.16 5.19
N ARG A 92 3.87 2.88 5.49
CA ARG A 92 4.87 2.08 4.75
C ARG A 92 4.54 1.95 3.26
N SER A 93 3.28 1.68 2.90
CA SER A 93 2.86 1.57 1.50
C SER A 93 3.10 2.88 0.74
N ALA A 94 2.77 4.02 1.36
CA ALA A 94 3.01 5.34 0.79
C ALA A 94 4.50 5.59 0.53
N ASP A 95 5.38 5.29 1.49
CA ASP A 95 6.82 5.43 1.30
C ASP A 95 7.35 4.59 0.13
N LEU A 96 6.84 3.37 -0.04
CA LEU A 96 7.24 2.49 -1.13
C LEU A 96 6.75 2.98 -2.49
N PHE A 97 5.50 3.45 -2.59
CA PHE A 97 4.98 4.06 -3.82
C PHE A 97 5.70 5.37 -4.18
N LEU A 98 5.98 6.23 -3.20
CA LEU A 98 6.76 7.44 -3.43
C LEU A 98 8.15 7.10 -3.99
N LYS A 99 8.81 6.07 -3.44
CA LYS A 99 10.09 5.58 -3.99
C LYS A 99 9.93 4.99 -5.39
N SER A 100 8.87 4.22 -5.66
CA SER A 100 8.65 3.59 -6.97
C SER A 100 8.36 4.61 -8.08
N LEU A 101 7.82 5.78 -7.70
CA LEU A 101 7.53 6.89 -8.59
C LEU A 101 8.75 7.79 -8.86
N ASN A 102 9.88 7.60 -8.17
CA ASN A 102 11.09 8.35 -8.47
C ASN A 102 11.51 8.11 -9.92
N ASP A 103 11.71 9.19 -10.67
CA ASP A 103 12.06 9.20 -12.10
C ASP A 103 11.02 8.55 -13.04
N ALA A 104 9.79 8.30 -12.56
CA ALA A 104 8.71 7.79 -13.40
C ALA A 104 8.23 8.87 -14.40
N ASP A 105 7.68 8.44 -15.55
CA ASP A 105 7.00 9.35 -16.46
C ASP A 105 5.69 9.84 -15.82
N GLU A 106 5.70 11.11 -15.42
CA GLU A 106 4.60 11.81 -14.75
C GLU A 106 3.29 11.83 -15.52
N THR A 107 3.35 11.64 -16.84
CA THR A 107 2.19 11.67 -17.73
C THR A 107 1.68 10.30 -18.13
N SER A 108 2.39 9.24 -17.73
CA SER A 108 1.96 7.87 -18.04
C SER A 108 0.70 7.50 -17.25
N GLU A 109 -0.16 6.70 -17.88
CA GLU A 109 -1.41 6.21 -17.26
C GLU A 109 -1.13 5.44 -15.96
N GLU A 110 -0.05 4.66 -15.92
CA GLU A 110 0.38 3.91 -14.73
C GLU A 110 0.77 4.83 -13.57
N THR A 111 1.54 5.90 -13.83
CA THR A 111 1.87 6.92 -12.82
C THR A 111 0.62 7.61 -12.30
N ILE A 112 -0.31 8.00 -13.19
CA ILE A 112 -1.57 8.65 -12.79
C ILE A 112 -2.41 7.73 -11.91
N ILE A 113 -2.56 6.45 -12.28
CA ILE A 113 -3.29 5.45 -11.48
C ILE A 113 -2.62 5.28 -10.12
N THR A 114 -1.29 5.15 -10.08
CA THR A 114 -0.53 4.96 -8.85
C THR A 114 -0.65 6.17 -7.93
N LYS A 115 -0.46 7.39 -8.45
CA LYS A 115 -0.64 8.64 -7.70
C LYS A 115 -2.09 8.78 -7.20
N THR A 116 -3.08 8.38 -7.99
CA THR A 116 -4.50 8.41 -7.57
C THR A 116 -4.74 7.53 -6.35
N ARG A 117 -4.19 6.31 -6.34
CA ARG A 117 -4.24 5.42 -5.16
C ARG A 117 -3.47 6.02 -3.98
N LEU A 118 -2.29 6.58 -4.25
CA LEU A 118 -1.41 7.14 -3.25
C LEU A 118 -2.04 8.29 -2.46
N VAL A 119 -2.90 9.11 -3.09
CA VAL A 119 -3.65 10.17 -2.39
C VAL A 119 -4.51 9.60 -1.26
N ASP A 120 -5.31 8.55 -1.53
CA ASP A 120 -6.13 7.88 -0.49
C ASP A 120 -5.24 7.23 0.59
N ILE A 121 -4.15 6.57 0.17
CA ILE A 121 -3.23 5.90 1.09
C ILE A 121 -2.60 6.90 2.06
N LEU A 122 -2.09 8.04 1.55
CA LEU A 122 -1.51 9.11 2.36
C LEU A 122 -2.56 9.75 3.27
N ARG A 123 -3.76 10.01 2.76
CA ARG A 123 -4.89 10.56 3.54
C ARG A 123 -5.19 9.66 4.74
N ARG A 124 -5.40 8.36 4.49
CA ARG A 124 -5.72 7.36 5.53
C ARG A 124 -4.52 6.96 6.41
N ALA A 125 -3.32 7.43 6.06
CA ALA A 125 -2.12 7.38 6.90
C ALA A 125 -1.93 8.67 7.73
N ASN A 126 -2.83 9.67 7.58
CA ASN A 126 -2.76 11.00 8.18
C ASN A 126 -1.56 11.85 7.70
N ARG A 127 -1.06 11.58 6.49
CA ARG A 127 -0.01 12.36 5.80
C ARG A 127 -0.63 13.44 4.93
N TRP A 128 -1.37 14.33 5.58
CA TRP A 128 -2.27 15.30 4.93
C TRP A 128 -1.57 16.20 3.91
N GLU A 129 -0.39 16.73 4.24
CA GLU A 129 0.33 17.67 3.37
C GLU A 129 0.81 16.99 2.08
N GLU A 130 1.38 15.79 2.20
CA GLU A 130 1.82 15.01 1.03
C GLU A 130 0.62 14.58 0.18
N ALA A 131 -0.48 14.14 0.81
CA ALA A 131 -1.71 13.81 0.09
C ALA A 131 -2.23 15.02 -0.71
N LYS A 132 -2.20 16.21 -0.09
CA LYS A 132 -2.64 17.46 -0.70
C LYS A 132 -1.76 17.89 -1.86
N GLU A 133 -0.44 17.73 -1.74
CA GLU A 133 0.51 18.05 -2.78
C GLU A 133 0.25 17.21 -4.04
N ILE A 134 0.16 15.88 -3.88
CA ILE A 134 -0.08 14.95 -4.99
C ILE A 134 -1.47 15.17 -5.61
N ALA A 135 -2.51 15.35 -4.80
CA ALA A 135 -3.85 15.66 -5.30
C ALA A 135 -3.87 16.95 -6.14
N SER A 136 -3.19 18.00 -5.65
CA SER A 136 -3.09 19.28 -6.36
C SER A 136 -2.30 19.16 -7.66
N GLU A 137 -1.27 18.33 -7.69
CA GLU A 137 -0.50 18.04 -8.89
C GLU A 137 -1.35 17.34 -9.94
N LEU A 138 -2.05 16.25 -9.57
CA LEU A 138 -2.92 15.49 -10.45
C LEU A 138 -4.01 16.38 -11.07
N LEU A 139 -4.66 17.23 -10.28
CA LEU A 139 -5.75 18.08 -10.77
C LEU A 139 -5.33 19.11 -11.83
N ARG A 140 -4.05 19.43 -11.93
CA ARG A 140 -3.49 20.30 -13.00
C ARG A 140 -3.33 19.55 -14.32
N GLN A 141 -3.36 18.22 -14.31
CA GLN A 141 -3.27 17.41 -15.52
C GLN A 141 -4.64 17.24 -16.20
N ASP A 142 -4.63 16.74 -17.43
CA ASP A 142 -5.85 16.31 -18.12
C ASP A 142 -6.19 14.88 -17.70
N LEU A 143 -7.15 14.75 -16.80
CA LEU A 143 -7.55 13.48 -16.19
C LEU A 143 -8.89 13.00 -16.75
N ASP A 144 -9.06 11.68 -16.80
CA ASP A 144 -10.38 11.05 -16.97
C ASP A 144 -11.39 11.65 -15.95
N PRO A 145 -12.65 11.92 -16.36
CA PRO A 145 -13.64 12.51 -15.46
C PRO A 145 -13.88 11.75 -14.16
N THR A 146 -13.76 10.43 -14.18
CA THR A 146 -13.89 9.57 -12.98
C THR A 146 -12.73 9.83 -12.03
N ILE A 147 -11.49 9.81 -12.55
CA ILE A 147 -10.28 10.08 -11.74
C ILE A 147 -10.35 11.49 -11.17
N ARG A 148 -10.72 12.49 -11.98
CA ARG A 148 -10.88 13.88 -11.50
C ARG A 148 -11.91 13.98 -10.37
N SER A 149 -13.02 13.25 -10.46
CA SER A 149 -14.06 13.22 -9.42
C SER A 149 -13.54 12.59 -8.13
N VAL A 150 -12.80 11.48 -8.24
CA VAL A 150 -12.13 10.84 -7.10
C VAL A 150 -11.15 11.80 -6.43
N ILE A 151 -10.22 12.40 -7.17
CA ILE A 151 -9.23 13.31 -6.57
C ILE A 151 -9.87 14.55 -5.95
N THR A 152 -10.94 15.08 -6.55
CA THR A 152 -11.69 16.21 -5.98
C THR A 152 -12.35 15.82 -4.66
N PHE A 153 -12.93 14.62 -4.57
CA PHE A 153 -13.47 14.08 -3.32
C PHE A 153 -12.36 13.90 -2.27
N GLU A 154 -11.25 13.28 -2.64
CA GLU A 154 -10.10 13.08 -1.76
C GLU A 154 -9.56 14.40 -1.22
N GLN A 155 -9.46 15.44 -2.06
CA GLN A 155 -9.03 16.78 -1.62
C GLN A 155 -9.96 17.36 -0.54
N ALA A 156 -11.27 17.22 -0.70
CA ALA A 156 -12.22 17.66 0.31
C ALA A 156 -12.10 16.84 1.61
N ALA A 157 -11.87 15.53 1.52
CA ALA A 157 -11.63 14.68 2.69
C ALA A 157 -10.32 15.08 3.42
N ILE A 158 -9.25 15.34 2.67
CA ILE A 158 -7.96 15.82 3.19
C ILE A 158 -8.13 17.15 3.94
N ASP A 159 -8.82 18.13 3.34
CA ASP A 159 -9.04 19.45 3.96
C ASP A 159 -9.88 19.35 5.26
N ASN A 160 -10.70 18.31 5.40
CA ASN A 160 -11.47 18.01 6.62
C ASN A 160 -10.75 17.06 7.59
N GLN A 161 -9.52 16.61 7.27
CA GLN A 161 -8.78 15.59 8.01
C GLN A 161 -9.60 14.30 8.24
N ASP A 162 -10.41 13.91 7.25
CA ASP A 162 -11.15 12.67 7.24
C ASP A 162 -10.23 11.52 6.82
N ASP A 163 -9.99 10.55 7.71
CA ASP A 163 -9.17 9.36 7.49
C ASP A 163 -10.00 8.07 7.26
N LEU A 164 -11.32 8.21 7.12
CA LEU A 164 -12.22 7.08 6.94
C LEU A 164 -12.10 6.48 5.53
N ALA A 165 -12.55 5.23 5.42
CA ALA A 165 -12.69 4.56 4.14
C ALA A 165 -13.89 5.12 3.36
N HIS A 166 -13.67 5.43 2.08
CA HIS A 166 -14.72 5.85 1.15
C HIS A 166 -14.69 4.97 -0.10
N THR A 167 -15.77 5.02 -0.86
CA THR A 167 -15.97 4.26 -2.10
C THR A 167 -15.98 5.18 -3.30
N VAL A 168 -15.61 4.66 -4.47
CA VAL A 168 -15.70 5.42 -5.73
C VAL A 168 -17.11 5.93 -5.99
N ALA A 169 -18.15 5.17 -5.62
CA ALA A 169 -19.55 5.60 -5.74
C ALA A 169 -19.83 6.91 -4.99
N GLN A 170 -19.32 7.05 -3.77
CA GLN A 170 -19.43 8.29 -2.99
C GLN A 170 -18.74 9.47 -3.69
N ALA A 171 -17.59 9.23 -4.34
CA ALA A 171 -16.83 10.26 -5.03
C ALA A 171 -17.49 10.74 -6.33
N VAL A 172 -18.14 9.84 -7.08
CA VAL A 172 -18.82 10.18 -8.36
C VAL A 172 -20.27 10.62 -8.18
N GLY A 173 -20.81 10.55 -6.95
CA GLY A 173 -22.19 10.94 -6.64
C GLY A 173 -23.24 9.89 -6.99
N ASP A 174 -22.83 8.64 -7.22
CA ASP A 174 -23.72 7.52 -7.43
C ASP A 174 -24.30 7.06 -6.09
N LYS A 175 -25.64 6.99 -6.02
CA LYS A 175 -26.40 6.59 -4.82
C LYS A 175 -26.65 5.10 -4.76
#